data_AF-A0A497GW00-F1
#
_entry.id   AF-A0A497GW00-F1
#
_cell.length_a   1.000
_cell.length_b   1.000
_cell.length_c   1.000
_cell.angle_alpha   90.00
_cell.angle_beta   90.00
_cell.angle_gamma   90.00
#
_symmetry.space_group_name_H-M   'P 1'
#
loop_
_entity.id
_entity.type
_entity.pdbx_description
1 polymer ?
#
loop_
_entity_poly.entity_id
_entity_poly.type
_entity_poly.pdbx_seq_one_letter_code
_entity_poly.pdbx_strand_id
1 'polypeptide(L)'
;MEFWGGTWYPPDVSLKIGRGAKVRRLKRSLQVVGPDLGKRALILYAFTLPLGKTLSAVIALVAAAALLREDLKSVLRRAFNDEIFRVLALLLFLYILGLLWSHDLISGLKMCKKAALLSGVYLLCFLHLRDSSSRERVLLAFVGGVTVLDLIALMKFLGVFGEGAFQLPCKALMNHIWFGNLSALSFYLALLLAMRRPLLRALLWGGGLIALVAVLLSTSRGVWLALLIVLILWSLLFRGRQRTLAIVVLSCLAMGGLLGHSLIGKRVEQARNEVRAFMRGERLASSVGDRLAMWYTSWQIFLDHPFIGAGTGDYEEEVFRKTEELGSFRYIRHYNQPHNIYLHALVMHGLVGLGVLLGVFALLLKRAWVGFRSPETWSFGAMGISAIVHTMVAGFTEGVLRIHVLVSALGLILGCCLVYNETKRKDV
;
A
#
# COMPACT_ATOMS: atom_id res chain seq x y z
N MET A 1 74.32 35.26 34.88
CA MET A 1 73.22 36.20 35.16
C MET A 1 72.44 36.33 33.87
N GLU A 2 71.28 35.67 33.76
CA GLU A 2 69.94 36.34 33.78
C GLU A 2 69.48 36.64 32.34
N PHE A 3 68.30 36.36 31.78
CA PHE A 3 66.99 35.80 32.15
C PHE A 3 66.31 35.36 30.80
N TRP A 4 65.48 34.31 30.81
CA TRP A 4 64.23 34.02 30.04
C TRP A 4 63.85 34.89 28.81
N GLY A 5 63.26 34.44 27.71
CA GLY A 5 62.40 33.29 27.39
C GLY A 5 61.24 33.73 26.47
N GLY A 6 60.80 32.90 25.51
CA GLY A 6 59.46 32.97 24.89
C GLY A 6 59.37 33.37 23.41
N THR A 7 59.44 32.38 22.52
CA THR A 7 58.99 32.47 21.12
C THR A 7 57.46 32.39 21.03
N TRP A 8 56.82 33.42 20.48
CA TRP A 8 55.39 33.44 20.14
C TRP A 8 55.14 32.67 18.82
N TYR A 9 54.52 31.50 18.90
CA TYR A 9 53.81 30.88 17.76
C TYR A 9 52.32 30.79 18.12
N PRO A 10 51.40 31.18 17.22
CA PRO A 10 49.97 31.04 17.48
C PRO A 10 49.59 29.55 17.51
N PRO A 11 48.68 29.12 18.40
CA PRO A 11 48.26 27.73 18.44
C PRO A 11 47.41 27.39 17.22
N ASP A 12 47.83 26.31 16.56
CA ASP A 12 47.12 25.58 15.53
C ASP A 12 45.71 25.20 16.03
N VAL A 13 44.69 25.98 15.66
CA VAL A 13 43.29 25.64 15.92
C VAL A 13 42.88 24.54 14.96
N SER A 14 43.33 23.32 15.29
CA SER A 14 42.80 22.11 14.71
C SER A 14 41.33 21.98 15.14
N LEU A 15 40.42 22.43 14.26
CA LEU A 15 39.00 22.14 14.29
C LEU A 15 38.80 20.61 14.14
N LYS A 16 39.07 19.85 15.20
CA LYS A 16 38.56 18.49 15.37
C LYS A 16 37.06 18.59 15.59
N ILE A 17 36.31 18.71 14.49
CA ILE A 17 34.85 18.72 14.48
C ILE A 17 34.36 17.45 15.19
N GLY A 18 33.75 17.63 16.36
CA GLY A 18 33.21 16.60 17.25
C GLY A 18 32.01 15.85 16.69
N ARG A 19 32.15 15.18 15.54
CA ARG A 19 31.11 14.28 14.97
C ARG A 19 30.81 13.13 15.93
N GLY A 20 31.83 12.56 16.58
CA GLY A 20 31.65 11.47 17.56
C GLY A 20 30.93 11.88 18.84
N ALA A 21 31.17 13.09 19.35
CA ALA A 21 30.56 13.59 20.58
C ALA A 21 29.07 13.93 20.39
N LYS A 22 28.70 14.56 19.26
CA LYS A 22 27.28 14.83 18.92
C LYS A 22 26.47 13.54 18.75
N VAL A 23 27.01 12.55 18.04
CA VAL A 23 26.33 11.24 17.85
C VAL A 23 26.17 10.51 19.19
N ARG A 24 27.19 10.53 20.06
CA ARG A 24 27.10 9.94 21.40
C ARG A 24 26.10 10.67 22.29
N ARG A 25 26.04 12.00 22.24
CA ARG A 25 25.06 12.81 22.98
C ARG A 25 23.64 12.54 22.52
N LEU A 26 23.41 12.47 21.20
CA LEU A 26 22.12 12.13 20.61
C LEU A 26 21.67 10.71 21.01
N LYS A 27 22.58 9.72 20.98
CA LYS A 27 22.29 8.36 21.46
C LYS A 27 21.91 8.33 22.95
N ARG A 28 22.60 9.08 23.81
CA ARG A 28 22.25 9.21 25.24
C ARG A 28 20.89 9.88 25.45
N SER A 29 20.59 10.97 24.75
CA SER A 29 19.27 11.62 24.82
C SER A 29 18.13 10.71 24.34
N LEU A 30 18.39 9.90 23.32
CA LEU A 30 17.41 8.91 22.83
C LEU A 30 17.23 7.74 23.80
N GLN A 31 18.24 7.36 24.60
CA GLN A 31 18.10 6.34 25.65
C GLN A 31 17.16 6.76 26.79
N VAL A 32 16.93 8.07 27.00
CA VAL A 32 15.99 8.60 28.01
C VAL A 32 14.53 8.36 27.60
N VAL A 33 14.25 8.29 26.31
CA VAL A 33 12.89 8.04 25.80
C VAL A 33 12.62 6.53 25.87
N GLY A 34 11.48 6.09 26.40
CA GLY A 34 11.23 4.67 26.74
C GLY A 34 11.48 3.64 25.62
N PRO A 35 11.77 2.36 25.96
CA PRO A 35 12.13 1.32 25.00
C PRO A 35 11.04 1.02 23.96
N ASP A 36 9.78 1.34 24.26
CA ASP A 36 8.62 1.08 23.38
C ASP A 36 8.26 2.23 22.43
N LEU A 37 9.10 3.27 22.30
CA LEU A 37 8.78 4.43 21.46
C LEU A 37 8.39 4.03 20.03
N GLY A 38 9.15 3.13 19.41
CA GLY A 38 8.88 2.64 18.06
C GLY A 38 7.53 1.94 17.94
N LYS A 39 7.19 1.08 18.90
CA LYS A 39 5.89 0.38 18.94
C LYS A 39 4.73 1.36 19.09
N ARG A 40 4.84 2.32 20.02
CA ARG A 40 3.79 3.34 20.25
C ARG A 40 3.62 4.25 19.04
N ALA A 41 4.73 4.66 18.42
CA ALA A 41 4.71 5.43 17.19
C ALA A 41 4.03 4.65 16.05
N LEU A 42 4.28 3.34 15.91
CA LEU A 42 3.61 2.52 14.89
C LEU A 42 2.11 2.37 15.12
N ILE A 43 1.65 2.27 16.37
CA ILE A 43 0.22 2.25 16.70
C ILE A 43 -0.43 3.58 16.29
N LEU A 44 0.19 4.71 16.65
CA LEU A 44 -0.32 6.04 16.28
C LEU A 44 -0.25 6.28 14.76
N TYR A 45 0.81 5.80 14.10
CA TYR A 45 0.96 5.83 12.65
C TYR A 45 -0.18 5.07 11.97
N ALA A 46 -0.49 3.85 12.45
CA ALA A 46 -1.56 3.03 11.91
C ALA A 46 -2.92 3.73 11.97
N PHE A 47 -3.23 4.36 13.10
CA PHE A 47 -4.47 5.11 13.31
C PHE A 47 -4.57 6.36 12.43
N THR A 48 -3.47 7.11 12.29
CA THR A 48 -3.45 8.38 11.57
C THR A 48 -3.25 8.24 10.06
N LEU A 49 -2.74 7.09 9.60
CA LEU A 49 -2.48 6.80 8.19
C LEU A 49 -3.67 7.10 7.26
N PRO A 50 -4.90 6.62 7.52
CA PRO A 50 -6.05 6.94 6.66
C PRO A 50 -6.57 8.38 6.82
N LEU A 51 -6.20 9.07 7.89
CA LEU A 51 -6.72 10.40 8.23
C LEU A 51 -5.89 11.55 7.67
N GLY A 52 -4.57 11.36 7.49
CA GLY A 52 -3.72 12.44 7.01
C GLY A 52 -2.30 12.02 6.65
N LYS A 53 -1.85 12.42 5.45
CA LYS A 53 -0.51 12.10 4.93
C LYS A 53 0.62 12.76 5.73
N THR A 54 0.49 14.04 6.08
CA THR A 54 1.56 14.79 6.76
C THR A 54 1.78 14.26 8.17
N LEU A 55 0.69 14.08 8.93
CA LEU A 55 0.75 13.57 10.29
C LEU A 55 1.35 12.16 10.34
N SER A 56 0.86 11.25 9.49
CA SER A 56 1.40 9.89 9.41
C SER A 56 2.88 9.85 8.99
N ALA A 57 3.31 10.72 8.06
CA ALA A 57 4.73 10.80 7.69
C ALA A 57 5.62 11.23 8.86
N VAL A 58 5.20 12.23 9.65
CA VAL A 58 5.94 12.68 10.85
C VAL A 58 6.04 11.55 11.88
N ILE A 59 4.95 10.84 12.14
CA ILE A 59 4.94 9.73 13.11
C ILE A 59 5.81 8.56 12.62
N ALA A 60 5.80 8.25 11.32
CA ALA A 60 6.69 7.25 10.73
C ALA A 60 8.17 7.62 10.92
N LEU A 61 8.52 8.90 10.82
CA LEU A 61 9.88 9.37 11.11
C LEU A 61 10.24 9.18 12.59
N VAL A 62 9.30 9.35 13.53
CA VAL A 62 9.53 9.03 14.95
C VAL A 62 9.79 7.54 15.15
N ALA A 63 9.02 6.67 14.50
CA ALA A 63 9.24 5.23 14.53
C ALA A 63 10.61 4.83 13.94
N ALA A 64 11.04 5.50 12.86
CA ALA A 64 12.37 5.31 12.27
C ALA A 64 13.48 5.84 13.18
N ALA A 65 13.30 7.02 13.80
CA ALA A 65 14.28 7.60 14.72
C ALA A 65 14.51 6.72 15.96
N ALA A 66 13.51 5.94 16.39
CA ALA A 66 13.66 4.96 17.46
C ALA A 66 14.73 3.89 17.13
N LEU A 67 14.97 3.58 15.85
CA LEU A 67 16.01 2.64 15.42
C LEU A 67 17.44 3.20 15.56
N LEU A 68 17.62 4.52 15.73
CA LEU A 68 18.96 5.13 15.92
C LEU A 68 19.66 4.69 17.21
N ARG A 69 18.89 4.07 18.13
CA ARG A 69 19.42 3.44 19.36
C ARG A 69 20.09 2.11 19.08
N GLU A 70 19.64 1.41 18.05
CA GLU A 70 20.17 0.11 17.67
C GLU A 70 21.46 0.27 16.86
N ASP A 71 22.30 -0.76 16.89
CA ASP A 71 23.49 -0.79 16.04
C ASP A 71 23.10 -0.97 14.56
N LEU A 72 23.56 -0.08 13.69
CA LEU A 72 23.20 -0.09 12.28
C LEU A 72 23.55 -1.41 11.59
N LYS A 73 24.71 -2.01 11.91
CA LYS A 73 25.10 -3.30 11.31
C LYS A 73 24.13 -4.40 11.72
N SER A 74 23.69 -4.40 12.98
CA SER A 74 22.69 -5.36 13.47
C SER A 74 21.30 -5.19 12.83
N VAL A 75 20.87 -3.94 12.59
CA VAL A 75 19.62 -3.61 11.91
C VAL A 75 19.67 -4.10 10.46
N LEU A 76 20.71 -3.75 9.72
CA LEU A 76 20.89 -4.15 8.32
C LEU A 76 20.97 -5.67 8.20
N ARG A 77 21.72 -6.35 9.09
CA ARG A 77 21.81 -7.82 9.08
C ARG A 77 20.43 -8.46 9.27
N ARG A 78 19.61 -7.99 10.20
CA ARG A 78 18.25 -8.50 10.41
C ARG A 78 17.36 -8.23 9.20
N ALA A 79 17.41 -7.02 8.65
CA ALA A 79 16.62 -6.64 7.48
C ALA A 79 16.93 -7.55 6.29
N PHE A 80 18.20 -7.71 5.91
CA PHE A 80 18.58 -8.53 4.75
C PHE A 80 18.50 -10.04 4.97
N ASN A 81 18.41 -10.50 6.23
CA ASN A 81 18.09 -11.90 6.52
C ASN A 81 16.60 -12.23 6.31
N ASP A 82 15.73 -11.23 6.38
CA ASP A 82 14.31 -11.42 6.11
C ASP A 82 14.03 -11.60 4.61
N GLU A 83 13.24 -12.61 4.26
CA GLU A 83 12.91 -12.92 2.86
C GLU A 83 11.99 -11.88 2.24
N ILE A 84 11.02 -11.36 2.99
CA ILE A 84 10.06 -10.39 2.48
C ILE A 84 10.75 -9.05 2.21
N PHE A 85 11.59 -8.59 3.14
CA PHE A 85 12.38 -7.38 2.95
C PHE A 85 13.28 -7.50 1.71
N ARG A 86 13.96 -8.62 1.50
CA ARG A 86 14.81 -8.84 0.31
C ARG A 86 14.01 -8.69 -1.00
N VAL A 87 12.80 -9.23 -1.05
CA VAL A 87 11.93 -9.19 -2.23
C VAL A 87 11.39 -7.76 -2.47
N LEU A 88 11.01 -7.05 -1.41
CA LEU A 88 10.61 -5.64 -1.52
C LEU A 88 11.79 -4.73 -1.90
N ALA A 89 12.99 -5.02 -1.37
CA ALA A 89 14.22 -4.34 -1.73
C ALA A 89 14.63 -4.62 -3.18
N LEU A 90 14.37 -5.82 -3.72
CA LEU A 90 14.58 -6.13 -5.13
C LEU A 90 13.68 -5.27 -6.04
N LEU A 91 12.40 -5.09 -5.67
CA LEU A 91 11.49 -4.20 -6.40
C LEU A 91 11.99 -2.74 -6.38
N LEU A 92 12.43 -2.27 -5.21
CA LEU A 92 13.03 -0.94 -5.08
C LEU A 92 14.32 -0.81 -5.92
N PHE A 93 15.19 -1.83 -5.87
CA PHE A 93 16.42 -1.86 -6.63
C PHE A 93 16.15 -1.79 -8.14
N LEU A 94 15.16 -2.53 -8.64
CA LEU A 94 14.75 -2.45 -10.04
C LEU A 94 14.31 -1.04 -10.44
N TYR A 95 13.54 -0.36 -9.58
CA TYR A 95 13.11 1.02 -9.83
C TYR A 95 14.30 1.98 -9.85
N ILE A 96 15.27 1.82 -8.96
CA ILE A 96 16.50 2.63 -8.95
C ILE A 96 17.33 2.34 -10.20
N LEU A 97 17.47 1.07 -10.59
CA LEU A 97 18.21 0.66 -11.78
C LEU A 97 17.61 1.27 -13.05
N GLY A 98 16.27 1.27 -13.16
CA GLY A 98 15.57 1.88 -14.28
C GLY A 98 15.71 3.40 -14.38
N LEU A 99 16.22 4.09 -13.35
CA LEU A 99 16.59 5.51 -13.47
C LEU A 99 17.79 5.74 -14.38
N LEU A 100 18.65 4.73 -14.58
CA LEU A 100 19.86 4.88 -15.39
C LEU A 100 19.56 5.18 -16.86
N TRP A 101 18.37 4.82 -17.34
CA TRP A 101 17.90 5.12 -18.70
C TRP A 101 16.55 5.86 -18.71
N SER A 102 16.15 6.45 -17.57
CA SER A 102 14.97 7.31 -17.54
C SER A 102 15.34 8.74 -17.94
N HIS A 103 14.57 9.34 -18.83
CA HIS A 103 14.62 10.75 -19.18
C HIS A 103 13.97 11.61 -18.07
N ASP A 104 12.80 11.22 -17.55
CA ASP A 104 12.13 11.90 -16.43
C ASP A 104 12.58 11.33 -15.06
N LEU A 105 13.75 11.75 -14.61
CA LEU A 105 14.29 11.39 -13.30
C LEU A 105 13.39 11.82 -12.13
N ILE A 106 12.60 12.90 -12.27
CA ILE A 106 11.75 13.40 -11.18
C ILE A 106 10.59 12.42 -10.95
N SER A 107 9.92 12.00 -12.01
CA SER A 107 8.86 10.99 -11.94
C SER A 107 9.40 9.64 -11.52
N GLY A 108 10.60 9.28 -11.99
CA GLY A 108 11.27 8.06 -11.56
C GLY A 108 11.59 8.03 -10.06
N LEU A 109 12.11 9.14 -9.51
CA LEU A 109 12.37 9.27 -8.07
C LEU A 109 11.07 9.24 -7.25
N LYS A 110 9.96 9.78 -7.77
CA LYS A 110 8.64 9.66 -7.11
C LYS A 110 8.22 8.19 -7.01
N MET A 111 8.48 7.35 -8.02
CA MET A 111 8.21 5.91 -7.97
C MET A 111 9.12 5.17 -7.00
N CYS A 112 10.43 5.45 -7.03
CA CYS A 112 11.39 4.91 -6.06
C CYS A 112 10.95 5.21 -4.62
N LYS A 113 10.47 6.43 -4.36
CA LYS A 113 9.94 6.81 -3.05
C LYS A 113 8.75 5.94 -2.61
N LYS A 114 7.88 5.48 -3.52
CA LYS A 114 6.74 4.61 -3.17
C LYS A 114 7.18 3.20 -2.83
N ALA A 115 8.10 2.63 -3.60
CA ALA A 115 8.70 1.33 -3.30
C ALA A 115 9.50 1.37 -1.99
N ALA A 116 10.23 2.46 -1.74
CA ALA A 116 10.95 2.69 -0.48
C ALA A 116 9.99 2.84 0.70
N LEU A 117 8.85 3.50 0.52
CA LEU A 117 7.83 3.63 1.55
C LEU A 117 7.20 2.27 1.91
N LEU A 118 6.84 1.45 0.91
CA LEU A 118 6.35 0.09 1.12
C LEU A 118 7.35 -0.74 1.93
N SER A 119 8.61 -0.77 1.46
CA SER A 119 9.71 -1.53 2.09
C SER A 119 10.05 -1.01 3.49
N GLY A 120 10.04 0.32 3.66
CA GLY A 120 10.37 0.99 4.91
C GLY A 120 9.30 0.78 5.98
N VAL A 121 8.02 0.93 5.64
CA VAL A 121 6.93 0.67 6.59
C VAL A 121 6.90 -0.80 7.00
N TYR A 122 7.07 -1.71 6.03
CA TYR A 122 7.24 -3.14 6.32
C TYR A 122 8.39 -3.37 7.32
N LEU A 123 9.56 -2.80 7.04
CA LEU A 123 10.75 -2.97 7.87
C LEU A 123 10.57 -2.39 9.28
N LEU A 124 9.93 -1.23 9.42
CA LEU A 124 9.64 -0.64 10.73
C LEU A 124 8.75 -1.57 11.57
N CYS A 125 7.70 -2.12 10.96
CA CYS A 125 6.84 -3.11 11.61
C CYS A 125 7.63 -4.37 11.99
N PHE A 126 8.42 -4.92 11.07
CA PHE A 126 9.24 -6.11 11.30
C PHE A 126 10.21 -5.94 12.48
N LEU A 127 10.93 -4.81 12.55
CA LEU A 127 11.95 -4.58 13.57
C LEU A 127 11.36 -4.29 14.97
N HIS A 128 10.27 -3.52 15.03
CA HIS A 128 9.68 -3.07 16.30
C HIS A 128 8.63 -4.04 16.85
N LEU A 129 7.90 -4.78 16.01
CA LEU A 129 6.73 -5.57 16.43
C LEU A 129 7.02 -7.07 16.52
N ARG A 130 7.86 -7.46 17.49
CA ARG A 130 8.27 -8.87 17.66
C ARG A 130 7.16 -9.76 18.24
N ASP A 131 6.31 -9.21 19.09
CA ASP A 131 5.22 -9.95 19.74
C ASP A 131 3.90 -9.86 18.96
N SER A 132 3.09 -10.92 19.01
CA SER A 132 1.79 -10.99 18.33
C SER A 132 0.80 -9.95 18.85
N SER A 133 0.85 -9.62 20.14
CA SER A 133 -0.03 -8.62 20.78
C SER A 133 0.20 -7.22 20.20
N SER A 134 1.45 -6.80 20.01
CA SER A 134 1.79 -5.49 19.43
C SER A 134 1.42 -5.40 17.95
N ARG A 135 1.63 -6.47 17.17
CA ARG A 135 1.16 -6.55 15.77
C ARG A 135 -0.35 -6.41 15.69
N GLU A 136 -1.08 -7.08 16.58
CA GLU A 136 -2.52 -6.99 16.65
C GLU A 136 -3.01 -5.59 17.04
N ARG A 137 -2.35 -4.92 18.00
CA ARG A 137 -2.68 -3.52 18.38
C ARG A 137 -2.49 -2.54 17.22
N VAL A 138 -1.46 -2.73 16.40
CA VAL A 138 -1.23 -1.91 15.20
C VAL A 138 -2.35 -2.12 14.18
N LEU A 139 -2.77 -3.37 13.94
CA LEU A 139 -3.90 -3.67 13.06
C LEU A 139 -5.23 -3.12 13.58
N LEU A 140 -5.49 -3.23 14.89
CA LEU A 140 -6.67 -2.63 15.54
C LEU A 140 -6.67 -1.10 15.40
N ALA A 141 -5.52 -0.47 15.56
CA ALA A 141 -5.38 0.98 15.38
C ALA A 141 -5.62 1.40 13.93
N PHE A 142 -5.14 0.64 12.94
CA PHE A 142 -5.46 0.86 11.54
C PHE A 142 -6.96 0.75 11.26
N VAL A 143 -7.62 -0.30 11.74
CA VAL A 143 -9.08 -0.47 11.63
C VAL A 143 -9.83 0.69 12.29
N GLY A 144 -9.39 1.12 13.47
CA GLY A 144 -9.97 2.28 14.15
C GLY A 144 -9.83 3.57 13.35
N GLY A 145 -8.65 3.82 12.77
CA GLY A 145 -8.41 4.98 11.91
C GLY A 145 -9.29 4.99 10.66
N VAL A 146 -9.42 3.84 9.99
CA VAL A 146 -10.29 3.71 8.80
C VAL A 146 -11.76 3.84 9.21
N THR A 147 -12.17 3.29 10.35
CA THR A 147 -13.55 3.45 10.86
C THR A 147 -13.89 4.93 11.09
N VAL A 148 -12.96 5.71 11.65
CA VAL A 148 -13.15 7.17 11.80
C VAL A 148 -13.28 7.84 10.43
N LEU A 149 -12.42 7.49 9.47
CA LEU A 149 -12.51 7.99 8.10
C LEU A 149 -13.88 7.68 7.46
N ASP A 150 -14.34 6.43 7.57
CA ASP A 150 -15.60 5.98 7.00
C ASP A 150 -16.81 6.64 7.68
N LEU A 151 -16.75 6.89 8.99
CA LEU A 151 -17.79 7.64 9.72
C LEU A 151 -17.85 9.10 9.28
N ILE A 152 -16.71 9.77 9.11
CA ILE A 152 -16.66 11.14 8.58
C ILE A 152 -17.25 11.18 7.17
N ALA A 153 -16.90 10.21 6.32
CA ALA A 153 -17.48 10.07 4.98
C ALA A 153 -19.00 9.87 5.05
N LEU A 154 -19.50 9.00 5.92
CA LEU A 154 -20.94 8.76 6.07
C LEU A 154 -21.68 10.01 6.58
N MET A 155 -21.12 10.73 7.56
CA MET A 155 -21.70 11.99 8.04
C MET A 155 -21.77 13.04 6.93
N LYS A 156 -20.74 13.15 6.08
CA LYS A 156 -20.79 14.00 4.87
C LYS A 156 -21.88 13.55 3.89
N PHE A 157 -21.96 12.25 3.61
CA PHE A 157 -23.00 11.70 2.74
C PHE A 157 -24.41 12.01 3.26
N LEU A 158 -24.61 12.01 4.58
CA LEU A 158 -25.90 12.33 5.21
C LEU A 158 -26.20 13.84 5.30
N GLY A 159 -25.30 14.70 4.82
CA GLY A 159 -25.48 16.16 4.84
C GLY A 159 -25.30 16.81 6.21
N VAL A 160 -24.66 16.12 7.17
CA VAL A 160 -24.45 16.61 8.55
C VAL A 160 -23.61 17.90 8.58
N PHE A 161 -22.74 18.10 7.59
CA PHE A 161 -21.86 19.27 7.50
C PHE A 161 -22.40 20.41 6.61
N GLY A 162 -23.70 20.40 6.30
CA GLY A 162 -24.34 21.45 5.48
C GLY A 162 -24.04 21.35 3.97
N GLU A 163 -23.26 20.35 3.54
CA GLU A 163 -23.22 19.90 2.14
C GLU A 163 -24.54 19.18 1.82
N GLY A 164 -25.06 19.30 0.59
CA GLY A 164 -26.32 18.64 0.21
C GLY A 164 -26.28 17.13 0.49
N ALA A 165 -27.30 16.60 1.16
CA ALA A 165 -27.38 15.17 1.50
C ALA A 165 -27.36 14.28 0.24
N PHE A 166 -26.89 13.05 0.41
CA PHE A 166 -26.74 12.00 -0.60
C PHE A 166 -25.76 12.31 -1.74
N GLN A 167 -24.87 13.28 -1.54
CA GLN A 167 -23.73 13.49 -2.43
C GLN A 167 -22.59 12.53 -2.09
N LEU A 168 -21.98 11.92 -3.11
CA LEU A 168 -20.94 10.91 -2.95
C LEU A 168 -19.82 11.42 -2.03
N PRO A 169 -19.61 10.77 -0.86
CA PRO A 169 -18.83 11.36 0.23
C PRO A 169 -17.34 11.47 -0.09
N CYS A 170 -16.90 10.74 -1.11
CA CYS A 170 -15.49 10.63 -1.45
C CYS A 170 -14.92 11.93 -2.03
N LYS A 171 -15.67 12.68 -2.85
CA LYS A 171 -15.12 13.85 -3.57
C LYS A 171 -14.47 14.88 -2.65
N ALA A 172 -14.97 15.02 -1.41
CA ALA A 172 -14.54 16.02 -0.44
C ALA A 172 -13.52 15.53 0.60
N LEU A 173 -13.10 14.25 0.58
CA LEU A 173 -12.17 13.67 1.55
C LEU A 173 -10.90 13.13 0.89
N MET A 174 -11.06 12.24 -0.09
CA MET A 174 -9.97 11.68 -0.88
C MET A 174 -10.52 11.00 -2.14
N ASN A 175 -9.66 10.64 -3.08
CA ASN A 175 -10.08 9.87 -4.26
C ASN A 175 -10.90 8.62 -3.86
N HIS A 176 -12.09 8.47 -4.45
CA HIS A 176 -13.04 7.39 -4.17
C HIS A 176 -12.44 5.97 -4.28
N ILE A 177 -11.49 5.77 -5.19
CA ILE A 177 -10.81 4.49 -5.36
C ILE A 177 -9.90 4.21 -4.15
N TRP A 178 -9.16 5.21 -3.67
CA TRP A 178 -8.26 5.05 -2.53
C TRP A 178 -9.07 4.80 -1.25
N PHE A 179 -10.14 5.55 -1.06
CA PHE A 179 -11.10 5.36 0.02
C PHE A 179 -11.64 3.93 0.04
N GLY A 180 -12.23 3.47 -1.08
CA GLY A 180 -12.79 2.13 -1.17
C GLY A 180 -11.77 1.01 -0.89
N ASN A 181 -10.54 1.13 -1.38
CA ASN A 181 -9.49 0.16 -1.10
C ASN A 181 -9.15 0.10 0.41
N LEU A 182 -9.05 1.25 1.09
CA LEU A 182 -8.79 1.29 2.54
C LEU A 182 -9.94 0.68 3.35
N SER A 183 -11.18 1.04 3.02
CA SER A 183 -12.36 0.49 3.69
C SER A 183 -12.46 -1.03 3.47
N ALA A 184 -12.13 -1.54 2.27
CA ALA A 184 -12.12 -2.99 2.03
C ALA A 184 -11.05 -3.72 2.85
N LEU A 185 -9.83 -3.16 2.93
CA LEU A 185 -8.78 -3.71 3.78
C LEU A 185 -9.20 -3.70 5.26
N SER A 186 -9.78 -2.60 5.74
CA SER A 186 -10.31 -2.49 7.11
C SER A 186 -11.40 -3.52 7.38
N PHE A 187 -12.32 -3.73 6.43
CA PHE A 187 -13.38 -4.74 6.52
C PHE A 187 -12.80 -6.15 6.77
N TYR A 188 -11.82 -6.60 5.98
CA TYR A 188 -11.20 -7.92 6.19
C TYR A 188 -10.56 -8.04 7.56
N LEU A 189 -9.80 -7.01 7.97
CA LEU A 189 -9.09 -6.99 9.24
C LEU A 189 -10.08 -7.00 10.41
N ALA A 190 -11.11 -6.16 10.37
CA ALA A 190 -12.12 -6.04 11.43
C ALA A 190 -12.81 -7.38 11.70
N LEU A 191 -13.23 -8.08 10.64
CA LEU A 191 -13.89 -9.38 10.77
C LEU A 191 -12.99 -10.46 11.40
N LEU A 192 -11.73 -10.52 10.96
CA LEU A 192 -10.77 -11.51 11.48
C LEU A 192 -10.30 -11.16 12.90
N LEU A 193 -10.15 -9.88 13.22
CA LEU A 193 -9.80 -9.39 14.57
C LEU A 193 -10.96 -9.59 15.57
N ALA A 194 -12.22 -9.46 15.14
CA ALA A 194 -13.39 -9.70 15.98
C ALA A 194 -13.46 -11.12 16.55
N MET A 195 -12.79 -12.07 15.87
CA MET A 195 -12.66 -13.45 16.31
C MET A 195 -11.56 -13.63 17.35
N ARG A 196 -10.52 -12.79 17.31
CA ARG A 196 -9.42 -12.80 18.29
C ARG A 196 -9.73 -12.03 19.56
N ARG A 197 -10.57 -10.99 19.47
CA ARG A 197 -10.90 -10.09 20.58
C ARG A 197 -12.39 -10.13 20.91
N PRO A 198 -12.85 -11.11 21.72
CA PRO A 198 -14.26 -11.21 22.10
C PRO A 198 -14.79 -9.92 22.78
N LEU A 199 -13.95 -9.26 23.58
CA LEU A 199 -14.31 -8.00 24.26
C LEU A 199 -14.54 -6.83 23.30
N LEU A 200 -13.83 -6.80 22.16
CA LEU A 200 -13.98 -5.75 21.14
C LEU A 200 -14.88 -6.20 19.98
N ARG A 201 -15.52 -7.37 20.10
CA ARG A 201 -16.21 -8.03 19.00
C ARG A 201 -17.29 -7.12 18.42
N ALA A 202 -18.19 -6.60 19.26
CA ALA A 202 -19.28 -5.73 18.81
C ALA A 202 -18.77 -4.49 18.07
N LEU A 203 -17.74 -3.83 18.60
CA LEU A 203 -17.10 -2.67 17.97
C LEU A 203 -16.50 -3.03 16.60
N LEU A 204 -15.81 -4.17 16.49
CA LEU A 204 -15.18 -4.61 15.25
C LEU A 204 -16.21 -5.04 14.20
N TRP A 205 -17.33 -5.67 14.59
CA TRP A 205 -18.44 -5.93 13.66
C TRP A 205 -19.09 -4.64 13.18
N GLY A 206 -19.32 -3.68 14.08
CA GLY A 206 -19.86 -2.36 13.72
C GLY A 206 -18.94 -1.61 12.77
N GLY A 207 -17.64 -1.56 13.07
CA GLY A 207 -16.63 -0.97 12.19
C GLY A 207 -16.53 -1.69 10.85
N GLY A 208 -16.61 -3.02 10.83
CA GLY A 208 -16.68 -3.81 9.60
C GLY A 208 -17.91 -3.50 8.75
N LEU A 209 -19.08 -3.34 9.37
CA LEU A 209 -20.31 -2.97 8.66
C LEU A 209 -20.19 -1.56 8.06
N ILE A 210 -19.68 -0.60 8.82
CA ILE A 210 -19.40 0.76 8.34
C ILE A 210 -18.44 0.72 7.15
N ALA A 211 -17.38 -0.07 7.24
CA ALA A 211 -16.40 -0.24 6.16
C ALA A 211 -17.01 -0.89 4.91
N LEU A 212 -17.90 -1.87 5.07
CA LEU A 212 -18.61 -2.48 3.95
C LEU A 212 -19.53 -1.45 3.25
N VAL A 213 -20.27 -0.65 4.01
CA VAL A 213 -21.10 0.44 3.47
C VAL A 213 -20.22 1.46 2.74
N ALA A 214 -19.08 1.84 3.31
CA ALA A 214 -18.10 2.72 2.70
C ALA A 214 -17.56 2.17 1.37
N VAL A 215 -17.26 0.87 1.29
CA VAL A 215 -16.86 0.22 0.02
C VAL A 215 -17.96 0.38 -1.04
N LEU A 216 -19.22 0.16 -0.69
CA LEU A 216 -20.35 0.34 -1.61
C LEU A 216 -20.51 1.81 -2.03
N LEU A 217 -20.42 2.75 -1.08
CA LEU A 217 -20.50 4.19 -1.37
C LEU A 217 -19.30 4.72 -2.18
N SER A 218 -18.18 3.99 -2.20
CA SER A 218 -17.03 4.37 -3.02
C SER A 218 -17.33 4.34 -4.53
N THR A 219 -18.34 3.56 -4.96
CA THR A 219 -18.68 3.33 -6.38
C THR A 219 -17.52 2.79 -7.25
N SER A 220 -16.44 2.33 -6.63
CA SER A 220 -15.27 1.78 -7.33
C SER A 220 -15.46 0.30 -7.65
N ARG A 221 -15.76 0.01 -8.91
CA ARG A 221 -15.98 -1.36 -9.41
C ARG A 221 -14.77 -2.27 -9.20
N GLY A 222 -13.56 -1.72 -9.31
CA GLY A 222 -12.32 -2.45 -9.06
C GLY A 222 -12.20 -2.92 -7.61
N VAL A 223 -12.61 -2.06 -6.66
CA VAL A 223 -12.65 -2.39 -5.23
C VAL A 223 -13.71 -3.46 -4.97
N TRP A 224 -14.90 -3.33 -5.57
CA TRP A 224 -15.97 -4.33 -5.43
C TRP A 224 -15.55 -5.70 -5.98
N LEU A 225 -14.88 -5.73 -7.13
CA LEU A 225 -14.35 -6.97 -7.70
C LEU A 225 -13.29 -7.58 -6.77
N ALA A 226 -12.37 -6.78 -6.26
CA ALA A 226 -11.36 -7.24 -5.32
C ALA A 226 -11.99 -7.78 -4.01
N LEU A 227 -13.04 -7.13 -3.50
CA LEU A 227 -13.85 -7.61 -2.37
C LEU A 227 -14.52 -8.95 -2.67
N LEU A 228 -15.15 -9.07 -3.84
CA LEU A 228 -15.82 -10.29 -4.27
C LEU A 228 -14.85 -11.47 -4.33
N ILE A 229 -13.68 -11.29 -4.96
CA ILE A 229 -12.67 -12.34 -5.08
C ILE A 229 -12.16 -12.78 -3.69
N VAL A 230 -11.89 -11.83 -2.78
CA VAL A 230 -11.46 -12.18 -1.42
C VAL A 230 -12.55 -12.96 -0.67
N LEU A 231 -13.82 -12.56 -0.79
CA LEU A 231 -14.94 -13.27 -0.16
C LEU A 231 -15.15 -14.68 -0.75
N ILE A 232 -14.98 -14.85 -2.07
CA ILE A 232 -14.98 -16.17 -2.70
C ILE A 232 -13.84 -17.02 -2.15
N LEU A 233 -12.64 -16.47 -2.02
CA LEU A 233 -11.53 -17.19 -1.41
C LEU A 233 -11.84 -17.58 0.03
N TRP A 234 -12.47 -16.71 0.82
CA TRP A 234 -12.88 -17.05 2.19
C TRP A 234 -13.92 -18.18 2.22
N SER A 235 -14.87 -18.20 1.28
CA SER A 235 -15.90 -19.24 1.21
C SER A 235 -15.33 -20.62 0.83
N LEU A 236 -14.21 -20.65 0.11
CA LEU A 236 -13.50 -21.85 -0.31
C LEU A 236 -12.44 -22.32 0.70
N LEU A 237 -11.69 -21.38 1.27
CA LEU A 237 -10.52 -21.67 2.12
C LEU A 237 -10.87 -21.82 3.60
N PHE A 238 -11.86 -21.08 4.09
CA PHE A 238 -12.22 -21.13 5.50
C PHE A 238 -13.28 -22.19 5.80
N ARG A 239 -13.40 -22.58 7.08
CA ARG A 239 -14.42 -23.50 7.58
C ARG A 239 -15.19 -22.85 8.73
N GLY A 240 -16.44 -23.25 8.96
CA GLY A 240 -17.26 -22.71 10.05
C GLY A 240 -17.72 -21.27 9.82
N ARG A 241 -17.74 -20.45 10.89
CA ARG A 241 -18.36 -19.11 10.93
C ARG A 241 -17.84 -18.16 9.85
N GLN A 242 -16.56 -18.24 9.50
CA GLN A 242 -15.95 -17.36 8.51
C GLN A 242 -16.45 -17.67 7.09
N ARG A 243 -16.59 -18.96 6.77
CA ARG A 243 -17.20 -19.42 5.51
C ARG A 243 -18.67 -19.01 5.45
N THR A 244 -19.42 -19.22 6.53
CA THR A 244 -20.82 -18.80 6.62
C THR A 244 -20.96 -17.30 6.39
N LEU A 245 -20.13 -16.48 7.05
CA LEU A 245 -20.16 -15.04 6.87
C LEU A 245 -19.85 -14.64 5.43
N ALA A 246 -18.82 -15.23 4.83
CA ALA A 246 -18.47 -14.95 3.43
C ALA A 246 -19.63 -15.29 2.49
N ILE A 247 -20.27 -16.45 2.68
CA ILE A 247 -21.45 -16.86 1.91
C ILE A 247 -22.61 -15.88 2.12
N VAL A 248 -22.90 -15.47 3.36
CA VAL A 248 -23.97 -14.51 3.66
C VAL A 248 -23.72 -13.17 2.97
N VAL A 249 -22.52 -12.61 3.09
CA VAL A 249 -22.17 -11.34 2.44
C VAL A 249 -22.26 -11.47 0.92
N LEU A 250 -21.75 -12.57 0.34
CA LEU A 250 -21.88 -12.86 -1.10
C LEU A 250 -23.35 -12.94 -1.53
N SER A 251 -24.20 -13.63 -0.77
CA SER A 251 -25.63 -13.73 -1.04
C SER A 251 -26.34 -12.37 -0.94
N CYS A 252 -25.99 -11.55 0.04
CA CYS A 252 -26.52 -10.19 0.16
C CYS A 252 -26.10 -9.31 -1.03
N LEU A 253 -24.84 -9.37 -1.44
CA LEU A 253 -24.34 -8.64 -2.61
C LEU A 253 -25.01 -9.13 -3.91
N ALA A 254 -25.17 -10.45 -4.07
CA ALA A 254 -25.88 -11.04 -5.20
C ALA A 254 -27.35 -10.62 -5.23
N MET A 255 -28.04 -10.66 -4.09
CA MET A 255 -29.42 -10.19 -3.97
C MET A 255 -29.55 -8.70 -4.30
N GLY A 256 -28.67 -7.85 -3.76
CA GLY A 256 -28.62 -6.43 -4.11
C GLY A 256 -28.39 -6.20 -5.61
N GLY A 257 -27.54 -7.02 -6.24
CA GLY A 257 -27.34 -7.01 -7.68
C GLY A 257 -28.58 -7.41 -8.48
N LEU A 258 -29.27 -8.48 -8.06
CA LEU A 258 -30.51 -8.97 -8.70
C LEU A 258 -31.64 -7.93 -8.60
N LEU A 259 -31.82 -7.32 -7.43
CA LEU A 259 -32.80 -6.24 -7.24
C LEU A 259 -32.45 -5.00 -8.07
N GLY A 260 -31.16 -4.77 -8.33
CA GLY A 260 -30.64 -3.73 -9.22
C GLY A 260 -30.52 -4.13 -10.70
N HIS A 261 -31.11 -5.24 -11.14
CA HIS A 261 -30.86 -5.83 -12.47
C HIS A 261 -31.03 -4.84 -13.63
N SER A 262 -32.04 -3.97 -13.58
CA SER A 262 -32.28 -2.96 -14.63
C SER A 262 -31.13 -1.94 -14.76
N LEU A 263 -30.46 -1.60 -13.64
CA LEU A 263 -29.29 -0.73 -13.63
C LEU A 263 -28.05 -1.47 -14.12
N ILE A 264 -27.86 -2.73 -13.70
CA ILE A 264 -26.73 -3.56 -14.15
C ILE A 264 -26.80 -3.81 -15.65
N GLY A 265 -27.97 -4.20 -16.18
CA GLY A 265 -28.17 -4.45 -17.61
C GLY A 265 -27.82 -3.24 -18.46
N LYS A 266 -28.32 -2.03 -18.09
CA LYS A 266 -27.96 -0.78 -18.77
C LYS A 266 -26.46 -0.51 -18.74
N ARG A 267 -25.77 -0.82 -17.64
CA ARG A 267 -24.32 -0.62 -17.50
C ARG A 267 -23.50 -1.62 -18.30
N VAL A 268 -23.92 -2.88 -18.38
CA VAL A 268 -23.27 -3.90 -19.21
C VAL A 268 -23.40 -3.52 -20.68
N GLU A 269 -24.59 -3.12 -21.12
CA GLU A 269 -24.80 -2.69 -22.51
C GLU A 269 -24.01 -1.41 -22.83
N GLN A 270 -23.98 -0.45 -21.90
CA GLN A 270 -23.11 0.72 -22.01
C GLN A 270 -21.64 0.32 -22.19
N ALA A 271 -21.11 -0.54 -21.32
CA ALA A 271 -19.72 -0.99 -21.40
C ALA A 271 -19.42 -1.73 -22.71
N ARG A 272 -20.35 -2.57 -23.18
CA ARG A 272 -20.24 -3.29 -24.46
C ARG A 272 -20.21 -2.32 -25.65
N ASN A 273 -21.08 -1.31 -25.63
CA ASN A 273 -21.13 -0.29 -26.67
C ASN A 273 -19.87 0.59 -26.67
N GLU A 274 -19.35 0.92 -25.49
CA GLU A 274 -18.06 1.60 -25.33
C GLU A 274 -16.92 0.74 -25.92
N VAL A 275 -16.81 -0.55 -25.59
CA VAL A 275 -15.77 -1.42 -26.19
C VAL A 275 -15.88 -1.47 -27.72
N ARG A 276 -17.10 -1.60 -28.26
CA ARG A 276 -17.32 -1.63 -29.72
C ARG A 276 -16.95 -0.31 -30.40
N ALA A 277 -17.33 0.82 -29.80
CA ALA A 277 -16.97 2.14 -30.29
C ALA A 277 -15.46 2.36 -30.27
N PHE A 278 -14.78 1.90 -29.21
CA PHE A 278 -13.31 1.92 -29.14
C PHE A 278 -12.67 1.13 -30.29
N MET A 279 -13.18 -0.07 -30.57
CA MET A 279 -12.71 -0.91 -31.70
C MET A 279 -12.95 -0.27 -33.07
N ARG A 280 -13.92 0.64 -33.19
CA ARG A 280 -14.19 1.43 -34.41
C ARG A 280 -13.36 2.71 -34.49
N GLY A 281 -12.47 2.97 -33.52
CA GLY A 281 -11.65 4.19 -33.47
C GLY A 281 -12.39 5.43 -32.98
N GLU A 282 -13.59 5.28 -32.41
CA GLU A 282 -14.36 6.41 -31.88
C GLU A 282 -13.79 6.89 -30.53
N ARG A 283 -13.73 8.21 -30.34
CA ARG A 283 -13.38 8.79 -29.03
C ARG A 283 -14.51 8.56 -28.03
N LEU A 284 -14.17 7.96 -26.90
CA LEU A 284 -15.09 7.73 -25.79
C LEU A 284 -14.75 8.65 -24.63
N ALA A 285 -15.63 9.60 -24.34
CA ALA A 285 -15.53 10.43 -23.13
C ALA A 285 -16.03 9.66 -21.89
N SER A 286 -15.44 8.50 -21.61
CA SER A 286 -15.78 7.64 -20.47
C SER A 286 -14.53 7.09 -19.78
N SER A 287 -14.62 6.85 -18.47
CA SER A 287 -13.52 6.24 -17.71
C SER A 287 -13.14 4.81 -18.16
N VAL A 288 -13.98 4.12 -18.92
CA VAL A 288 -13.65 2.83 -19.52
C VAL A 288 -12.92 3.06 -20.84
N GLY A 289 -13.41 3.98 -21.67
CA GLY A 289 -12.75 4.39 -22.92
C GLY A 289 -11.33 4.90 -22.69
N ASP A 290 -11.12 5.74 -21.67
CA ASP A 290 -9.80 6.23 -21.29
C ASP A 290 -8.87 5.08 -20.89
N ARG A 291 -9.36 4.11 -20.09
CA ARG A 291 -8.57 2.93 -19.70
C ARG A 291 -8.23 2.04 -20.88
N LEU A 292 -9.16 1.79 -21.79
CA LEU A 292 -8.89 1.00 -23.00
C LEU A 292 -7.81 1.66 -23.86
N ALA A 293 -7.89 2.97 -24.07
CA ALA A 293 -6.87 3.74 -24.79
C ALA A 293 -5.51 3.69 -24.08
N MET A 294 -5.48 3.88 -22.77
CA MET A 294 -4.25 3.76 -21.96
C MET A 294 -3.66 2.36 -22.05
N TRP A 295 -4.48 1.32 -21.98
CA TRP A 295 -4.00 -0.07 -22.01
C TRP A 295 -3.46 -0.44 -23.38
N TYR A 296 -4.17 -0.07 -24.44
CA TYR A 296 -3.69 -0.26 -25.81
C TYR A 296 -2.37 0.47 -26.04
N THR A 297 -2.29 1.76 -25.69
CA THR A 297 -1.07 2.57 -25.83
C THR A 297 0.08 1.99 -25.01
N SER A 298 -0.17 1.58 -23.76
CA SER A 298 0.83 0.93 -22.90
C SER A 298 1.33 -0.38 -23.48
N TRP A 299 0.45 -1.16 -24.12
CA TRP A 299 0.85 -2.38 -24.81
C TRP A 299 1.75 -2.06 -26.00
N GLN A 300 1.43 -1.03 -26.80
CA GLN A 300 2.31 -0.60 -27.90
C GLN A 300 3.68 -0.12 -27.41
N ILE A 301 3.73 0.66 -26.32
CA ILE A 301 5.01 1.08 -25.71
C ILE A 301 5.82 -0.12 -25.23
N PHE A 302 5.17 -1.11 -24.60
CA PHE A 302 5.83 -2.35 -24.19
C PHE A 302 6.47 -3.09 -25.38
N LEU A 303 5.81 -3.13 -26.54
CA LEU A 303 6.35 -3.78 -27.73
C LEU A 303 7.62 -3.11 -28.25
N ASP A 304 7.80 -1.81 -28.02
CA ASP A 304 9.04 -1.10 -28.36
C ASP A 304 10.19 -1.41 -27.38
N HIS A 305 9.86 -1.68 -26.11
CA HIS A 305 10.83 -1.89 -25.02
C HIS A 305 10.58 -3.19 -24.22
N PRO A 306 10.57 -4.38 -24.84
CA PRO A 306 9.97 -5.57 -24.24
C PRO A 306 10.75 -6.14 -23.04
N PHE A 307 12.08 -5.99 -22.99
CA PHE A 307 12.89 -6.65 -21.97
C PHE A 307 13.05 -5.83 -20.69
N ILE A 308 13.63 -4.64 -20.82
CA ILE A 308 13.97 -3.76 -19.69
C ILE A 308 13.05 -2.55 -19.56
N GLY A 309 12.08 -2.37 -20.48
CA GLY A 309 11.15 -1.25 -20.45
C GLY A 309 11.78 0.10 -20.80
N ALA A 310 10.93 1.12 -20.86
CA ALA A 310 11.32 2.47 -21.26
C ALA A 310 12.07 3.26 -20.17
N GLY A 311 11.97 2.85 -18.90
CA GLY A 311 12.59 3.54 -17.78
C GLY A 311 11.61 3.81 -16.65
N THR A 312 12.10 3.90 -15.41
CA THR A 312 11.27 4.16 -14.20
C THR A 312 10.57 5.53 -14.23
N GLY A 313 11.02 6.48 -15.04
CA GLY A 313 10.45 7.83 -15.15
C GLY A 313 9.43 8.05 -16.26
N ASP A 314 9.49 7.26 -17.32
CA ASP A 314 9.20 7.77 -18.67
C ASP A 314 7.78 7.47 -19.18
N TYR A 315 6.86 6.99 -18.32
CA TYR A 315 5.49 6.65 -18.75
C TYR A 315 4.79 7.78 -19.51
N GLU A 316 4.84 9.01 -19.00
CA GLU A 316 4.14 10.16 -19.62
C GLU A 316 4.79 10.55 -20.95
N GLU A 317 6.11 10.52 -21.03
CA GLU A 317 6.87 10.82 -22.24
C GLU A 317 6.63 9.77 -23.33
N GLU A 318 6.64 8.48 -22.97
CA GLU A 318 6.35 7.40 -23.88
C GLU A 318 4.89 7.41 -24.36
N VAL A 319 3.93 7.76 -23.48
CA VAL A 319 2.54 7.98 -23.91
C VAL A 319 2.47 9.13 -24.90
N PHE A 320 3.18 10.24 -24.66
CA PHE A 320 3.23 11.34 -25.61
C PHE A 320 3.79 10.89 -26.97
N ARG A 321 4.98 10.26 -26.97
CA ARG A 321 5.67 9.76 -28.17
C ARG A 321 4.80 8.79 -28.95
N LYS A 322 4.27 7.76 -28.27
CA LYS A 322 3.48 6.70 -28.92
C LYS A 322 2.14 7.23 -29.45
N THR A 323 1.50 8.17 -28.77
CA THR A 323 0.25 8.77 -29.29
C THR A 323 0.48 9.72 -30.47
N GLU A 324 1.66 10.34 -30.60
CA GLU A 324 2.05 11.03 -31.85
C GLU A 324 2.26 10.02 -32.99
N GLU A 325 3.02 8.95 -32.74
CA GLU A 325 3.29 7.89 -33.72
C GLU A 325 2.00 7.24 -34.23
N LEU A 326 1.04 6.95 -33.33
CA LEU A 326 -0.25 6.35 -33.68
C LEU A 326 -1.25 7.35 -34.29
N GLY A 327 -0.98 8.65 -34.28
CA GLY A 327 -1.91 9.69 -34.72
C GLY A 327 -3.25 9.71 -33.96
N SER A 328 -3.32 9.10 -32.77
CA SER A 328 -4.57 8.87 -32.03
C SER A 328 -4.36 8.95 -30.51
N PHE A 329 -5.46 8.91 -29.74
CA PHE A 329 -5.46 8.89 -28.27
C PHE A 329 -4.76 10.06 -27.55
N ARG A 330 -4.54 11.22 -28.22
CA ARG A 330 -3.91 12.40 -27.57
C ARG A 330 -4.58 12.84 -26.26
N TYR A 331 -5.86 12.54 -26.08
CA TYR A 331 -6.60 12.87 -24.86
C TYR A 331 -6.13 12.12 -23.62
N ILE A 332 -5.41 10.99 -23.72
CA ILE A 332 -4.89 10.26 -22.55
C ILE A 332 -3.54 10.80 -22.02
N ARG A 333 -2.93 11.79 -22.68
CA ARG A 333 -1.61 12.34 -22.30
C ARG A 333 -1.55 12.99 -20.91
N HIS A 334 -2.70 13.34 -20.35
CA HIS A 334 -2.77 13.90 -19.00
C HIS A 334 -2.72 12.83 -17.89
N TYR A 335 -2.77 11.54 -18.25
CA TYR A 335 -2.64 10.45 -17.29
C TYR A 335 -1.19 10.08 -17.08
N ASN A 336 -0.81 9.98 -15.81
CA ASN A 336 0.54 9.62 -15.38
C ASN A 336 0.73 8.12 -15.09
N GLN A 337 -0.27 7.29 -15.40
CA GLN A 337 -0.26 5.84 -15.22
C GLN A 337 -1.41 5.20 -16.02
N PRO A 338 -1.33 3.90 -16.38
CA PRO A 338 -2.36 3.24 -17.16
C PRO A 338 -3.54 2.71 -16.32
N HIS A 339 -3.60 3.09 -15.04
CA HIS A 339 -4.51 2.50 -14.05
C HIS A 339 -4.46 0.96 -14.04
N ASN A 340 -3.28 0.39 -14.25
CA ASN A 340 -3.03 -1.05 -14.22
C ASN A 340 -1.56 -1.28 -13.84
N ILE A 341 -1.29 -1.87 -12.67
CA ILE A 341 0.08 -2.05 -12.17
C ILE A 341 0.91 -2.99 -13.06
N TYR A 342 0.27 -3.93 -13.75
CA TYR A 342 0.94 -4.92 -14.59
C TYR A 342 1.37 -4.31 -15.93
N LEU A 343 0.47 -3.59 -16.59
CA LEU A 343 0.81 -2.83 -17.80
C LEU A 343 1.84 -1.74 -17.49
N HIS A 344 1.72 -1.10 -16.34
CA HIS A 344 2.71 -0.13 -15.92
C HIS A 344 4.08 -0.78 -15.68
N ALA A 345 4.16 -1.97 -15.06
CA ALA A 345 5.41 -2.70 -14.91
C ALA A 345 6.01 -3.10 -16.28
N LEU A 346 5.17 -3.50 -17.24
CA LEU A 346 5.60 -3.80 -18.61
C LEU A 346 6.16 -2.58 -19.34
N VAL A 347 5.50 -1.42 -19.25
CA VAL A 347 5.98 -0.19 -19.89
C VAL A 347 7.32 0.24 -19.29
N MET A 348 7.42 0.28 -17.96
CA MET A 348 8.56 0.90 -17.27
C MET A 348 9.77 -0.01 -17.20
N HIS A 349 9.54 -1.33 -17.08
CA HIS A 349 10.59 -2.31 -16.77
C HIS A 349 10.51 -3.59 -17.62
N GLY A 350 9.63 -3.65 -18.63
CA GLY A 350 9.49 -4.79 -19.53
C GLY A 350 9.07 -6.08 -18.83
N LEU A 351 9.42 -7.21 -19.45
CA LEU A 351 9.21 -8.54 -18.89
C LEU A 351 9.95 -8.75 -17.57
N VAL A 352 11.12 -8.10 -17.38
CA VAL A 352 11.86 -8.14 -16.10
C VAL A 352 11.03 -7.51 -14.99
N GLY A 353 10.44 -6.34 -15.26
CA GLY A 353 9.48 -5.66 -14.39
C GLY A 353 8.32 -6.52 -13.96
N LEU A 354 7.62 -7.06 -14.94
CA LEU A 354 6.45 -7.91 -14.68
C LEU A 354 6.86 -9.17 -13.89
N GLY A 355 7.98 -9.81 -14.24
CA GLY A 355 8.50 -10.98 -13.54
C GLY A 355 8.83 -10.69 -12.07
N VAL A 356 9.49 -9.56 -11.78
CA VAL A 356 9.76 -9.13 -10.40
C VAL A 356 8.47 -8.84 -9.64
N LEU A 357 7.51 -8.13 -10.24
CA LEU A 357 6.23 -7.83 -9.60
C LEU A 357 5.43 -9.10 -9.25
N LEU A 358 5.33 -10.04 -10.20
CA LEU A 358 4.64 -11.32 -9.99
C LEU A 358 5.39 -12.19 -8.98
N GLY A 359 6.73 -12.20 -9.02
CA GLY A 359 7.56 -12.88 -8.03
C GLY A 359 7.34 -12.32 -6.63
N VAL A 360 7.23 -11.00 -6.47
CA VAL A 360 6.90 -10.35 -5.20
C VAL A 360 5.57 -10.87 -4.67
N PHE A 361 4.50 -10.83 -5.48
CA PHE A 361 3.20 -11.34 -5.05
C PHE A 361 3.23 -12.83 -4.72
N ALA A 362 3.92 -13.64 -5.50
CA ALA A 362 4.04 -15.08 -5.26
C ALA A 362 4.74 -15.39 -3.92
N LEU A 363 5.85 -14.70 -3.60
CA LEU A 363 6.54 -14.90 -2.32
C LEU A 363 5.72 -14.38 -1.13
N LEU A 364 5.04 -13.25 -1.28
CA LEU A 364 4.14 -12.72 -0.24
C LEU A 364 2.99 -13.70 0.03
N LEU A 365 2.34 -14.23 -1.01
CA LEU A 365 1.27 -15.22 -0.89
C LEU A 365 1.78 -16.52 -0.29
N LYS A 366 2.95 -17.02 -0.71
CA LYS A 366 3.57 -18.21 -0.13
C LYS A 366 3.77 -18.04 1.38
N ARG A 367 4.31 -16.91 1.81
CA ARG A 367 4.51 -16.63 3.25
C ARG A 367 3.18 -16.50 3.99
N ALA A 368 2.20 -15.79 3.43
CA ALA A 368 0.87 -15.67 4.03
C ALA A 368 0.16 -17.03 4.16
N TRP A 369 0.34 -17.91 3.17
CA TRP A 369 -0.20 -19.26 3.16
C TRP A 369 0.39 -20.16 4.24
N VAL A 370 1.70 -20.08 4.46
CA VAL A 370 2.37 -20.78 5.58
C VAL A 370 1.77 -20.32 6.91
N GLY A 371 1.59 -19.00 7.08
CA GLY A 371 0.94 -18.44 8.26
C GLY A 371 -0.50 -18.91 8.43
N PHE A 372 -1.26 -18.96 7.34
CA PHE A 372 -2.66 -19.38 7.31
C PHE A 372 -2.85 -20.84 7.74
N ARG A 373 -1.93 -21.73 7.33
CA ARG A 373 -1.94 -23.15 7.68
C ARG A 373 -1.52 -23.46 9.12
N SER A 374 -0.90 -22.51 9.82
CA SER A 374 -0.45 -22.71 11.19
C SER A 374 -1.52 -22.29 12.20
N PRO A 375 -1.92 -23.14 13.16
CA PRO A 375 -2.97 -22.83 14.15
C PRO A 375 -2.70 -21.58 14.99
N GLU A 376 -1.45 -21.23 15.23
CA GLU A 376 -1.10 -20.05 16.04
C GLU A 376 -1.23 -18.73 15.25
N THR A 377 -1.00 -18.80 13.93
CA THR A 377 -0.85 -17.62 13.07
C THR A 377 -1.90 -17.56 11.97
N TRP A 378 -2.89 -18.47 11.96
CA TRP A 378 -3.85 -18.63 10.87
C TRP A 378 -4.54 -17.31 10.51
N SER A 379 -4.91 -16.54 11.53
CA SER A 379 -5.62 -15.27 11.40
C SER A 379 -4.75 -14.19 10.74
N PHE A 380 -3.48 -14.09 11.12
CA PHE A 380 -2.51 -13.20 10.48
C PHE A 380 -2.24 -13.63 9.03
N GLY A 381 -2.12 -14.93 8.77
CA GLY A 381 -2.03 -15.46 7.41
C GLY A 381 -3.25 -15.11 6.56
N ALA A 382 -4.45 -15.28 7.10
CA ALA A 382 -5.72 -14.91 6.47
C ALA A 382 -5.80 -13.40 6.16
N MET A 383 -5.41 -12.54 7.11
CA MET A 383 -5.34 -11.09 6.91
C MET A 383 -4.33 -10.72 5.80
N GLY A 384 -3.16 -11.36 5.82
CA GLY A 384 -2.14 -11.20 4.77
C GLY A 384 -2.64 -11.60 3.39
N ILE A 385 -3.21 -12.80 3.24
CA ILE A 385 -3.79 -13.30 1.98
C ILE A 385 -4.84 -12.31 1.47
N SER A 386 -5.75 -11.85 2.34
CA SER A 386 -6.83 -10.93 1.97
C SER A 386 -6.28 -9.63 1.41
N ALA A 387 -5.29 -9.02 2.08
CA ALA A 387 -4.67 -7.78 1.63
C ALA A 387 -3.86 -7.93 0.33
N ILE A 388 -3.12 -9.02 0.18
CA ILE A 388 -2.30 -9.29 -1.01
C ILE A 388 -3.20 -9.53 -2.22
N VAL A 389 -4.19 -10.43 -2.11
CA VAL A 389 -5.13 -10.71 -3.20
C VAL A 389 -5.94 -9.47 -3.57
N HIS A 390 -6.40 -8.71 -2.56
CA HIS A 390 -7.09 -7.45 -2.83
C HIS A 390 -6.22 -6.50 -3.65
N THR A 391 -4.95 -6.33 -3.27
CA THR A 391 -3.98 -5.49 -4.00
C THR A 391 -3.76 -5.99 -5.43
N MET A 392 -3.63 -7.30 -5.64
CA MET A 392 -3.46 -7.89 -6.96
C MET A 392 -4.66 -7.62 -7.88
N VAL A 393 -5.88 -7.79 -7.36
CA VAL A 393 -7.12 -7.60 -8.14
C VAL A 393 -7.38 -6.11 -8.38
N ALA A 394 -7.28 -5.27 -7.34
CA ALA A 394 -7.41 -3.82 -7.48
C ALA A 394 -6.35 -3.24 -8.44
N GLY A 395 -5.16 -3.86 -8.46
CA GLY A 395 -4.05 -3.53 -9.35
C GLY A 395 -4.36 -3.63 -10.85
N PHE A 396 -5.39 -4.37 -11.27
CA PHE A 396 -5.85 -4.37 -12.67
C PHE A 396 -6.58 -3.09 -13.08
N THR A 397 -7.05 -2.31 -12.09
CA THR A 397 -7.95 -1.16 -12.32
C THR A 397 -7.44 0.16 -11.73
N GLU A 398 -6.36 0.09 -10.96
CA GLU A 398 -5.71 1.25 -10.35
C GLU A 398 -4.21 1.00 -10.15
N GLY A 399 -3.40 2.06 -10.20
CA GLY A 399 -2.00 2.03 -9.82
C GLY A 399 -1.79 2.00 -8.31
N VAL A 400 -2.31 0.98 -7.62
CA VAL A 400 -2.32 0.89 -6.14
C VAL A 400 -0.94 1.05 -5.51
N LEU A 401 0.12 0.62 -6.20
CA LEU A 401 1.52 0.74 -5.76
C LEU A 401 2.13 2.15 -5.95
N ARG A 402 1.41 3.09 -6.60
CA ARG A 402 1.81 4.49 -6.73
C ARG A 402 1.15 5.39 -5.67
N ILE A 403 0.10 4.91 -5.01
CA ILE A 403 -0.69 5.68 -4.06
C ILE A 403 -0.12 5.57 -2.66
N HIS A 404 0.23 6.71 -2.06
CA HIS A 404 0.94 6.77 -0.76
C HIS A 404 0.24 5.99 0.33
N VAL A 405 -1.06 6.27 0.55
CA VAL A 405 -1.81 5.66 1.65
C VAL A 405 -1.98 4.15 1.46
N LEU A 406 -2.12 3.68 0.22
CA LEU A 406 -2.29 2.26 -0.10
C LEU A 406 -0.99 1.47 0.06
N VAL A 407 0.16 1.98 -0.41
CA VAL A 407 1.45 1.31 -0.18
C VAL A 407 1.85 1.29 1.29
N SER A 408 1.55 2.35 2.02
CA SER A 408 1.75 2.42 3.47
C SER A 408 0.88 1.40 4.20
N ALA A 409 -0.41 1.29 3.84
CA ALA A 409 -1.33 0.34 4.44
C ALA A 409 -0.89 -1.10 4.14
N LEU A 410 -0.51 -1.38 2.88
CA LEU A 410 0.03 -2.68 2.48
C LEU A 410 1.30 -3.01 3.28
N GLY A 411 2.28 -2.13 3.33
CA GLY A 411 3.52 -2.36 4.09
C GLY A 411 3.26 -2.64 5.57
N LEU A 412 2.32 -1.90 6.18
CA LEU A 412 1.92 -2.10 7.57
C LEU A 412 1.26 -3.47 7.78
N ILE A 413 0.31 -3.84 6.91
CA ILE A 413 -0.38 -5.14 7.00
C ILE A 413 0.62 -6.27 6.79
N LEU A 414 1.50 -6.20 5.80
CA LEU A 414 2.55 -7.19 5.54
C LEU A 414 3.49 -7.33 6.75
N GLY A 415 3.92 -6.20 7.33
CA GLY A 415 4.82 -6.18 8.49
C GLY A 415 4.19 -6.68 9.79
N CYS A 416 2.86 -6.62 9.91
CA CYS A 416 2.15 -7.25 11.03
C CYS A 416 1.83 -8.72 10.77
N CYS A 417 1.48 -9.06 9.52
CA CYS A 417 0.91 -10.36 9.20
C CYS A 417 1.97 -11.40 8.87
N LEU A 418 3.07 -11.05 8.17
CA LEU A 418 4.01 -12.03 7.58
C LEU A 418 5.24 -12.35 8.43
N VAL A 419 5.27 -11.92 9.70
CA VAL A 419 6.40 -12.13 10.61
C VAL A 419 6.15 -13.37 11.46
N TYR A 420 6.75 -14.50 11.09
CA TYR A 420 6.49 -15.81 11.73
C TYR A 420 7.70 -16.46 12.39
N ASN A 421 8.94 -16.08 12.04
CA ASN A 421 10.10 -16.95 12.21
C ASN A 421 11.11 -16.58 13.32
N GLU A 422 10.84 -15.61 14.21
CA GLU A 422 11.79 -15.32 15.29
C GLU A 422 11.60 -16.14 16.58
N THR A 423 10.47 -16.83 16.77
CA THR A 423 10.23 -17.58 18.02
C THR A 423 10.78 -19.01 18.03
N LYS A 424 11.02 -19.65 16.88
CA LYS A 424 11.51 -21.06 16.84
C LYS A 424 13.02 -21.24 16.68
N ARG A 425 13.78 -20.17 16.44
CA ARG A 425 15.24 -20.27 16.22
C ARG A 425 16.08 -20.22 17.49
N LYS A 426 15.43 -20.26 18.67
CA LYS A 426 16.10 -20.26 19.99
C LYS A 426 16.10 -21.62 20.70
N ASP A 427 15.46 -22.63 20.13
CA ASP A 427 15.32 -23.96 20.76
C ASP A 427 16.03 -25.08 19.95
N VAL A 428 17.08 -24.75 19.20
CA VAL A 428 17.99 -25.73 18.57
C VAL A 428 19.43 -25.38 18.87
#